data_AF-A0A4Z0H078-F1
#
_entry.id   AF-A0A4Z0H078-F1
#
_cell.length_a   1.000
_cell.length_b   1.000
_cell.length_c   1.000
_cell.angle_alpha   90.00
_cell.angle_beta   90.00
_cell.angle_gamma   90.00
#
_symmetry.space_group_name_H-M   'P 1'
#
loop_
_entity.id
_entity.type
_entity.pdbx_description
1 polymer ?
#
loop_
_entity_poly.entity_id
_entity_poly.type
_entity_poly.pdbx_seq_one_letter_code
_entity_poly.pdbx_strand_id
1 'polypeptide(L)' 'MSDKKQLEEQIEQLRLRMYQIYEENPEDDRLLQVSQDLDVLLNEFSKKGPTT' A
#
# COMPACT_ATOMS: atom_id res chain seq x y z
N MET A 1 -15.32 10.56 -6.80
CA MET A 1 -14.37 9.47 -7.12
C MET A 1 -14.94 8.17 -6.58
N SER A 2 -14.68 7.02 -7.20
CA SER A 2 -15.11 5.73 -6.64
C SER A 2 -14.19 5.33 -5.49
N ASP A 3 -14.74 4.70 -4.45
CA ASP A 3 -13.97 4.19 -3.31
C ASP A 3 -12.83 3.24 -3.74
N LYS A 4 -13.00 2.57 -4.87
CA LYS A 4 -11.96 1.73 -5.49
C LYS A 4 -10.78 2.56 -5.99
N LYS A 5 -11.03 3.66 -6.70
CA LYS A 5 -9.98 4.54 -7.22
C LYS A 5 -9.18 5.20 -6.08
N GLN A 6 -9.87 5.61 -5.02
CA GLN A 6 -9.19 6.17 -3.84
C GLN A 6 -8.29 5.15 -3.15
N LEU A 7 -8.70 3.87 -3.14
CA LEU A 7 -7.91 2.78 -2.58
C LEU A 7 -6.68 2.48 -3.45
N GLU A 8 -6.83 2.48 -4.79
CA GLU A 8 -5.71 2.36 -5.73
C GLU A 8 -4.68 3.49 -5.55
N GLU A 9 -5.14 4.73 -5.41
CA GLU A 9 -4.26 5.89 -5.18
C GLU A 9 -3.49 5.75 -3.86
N GLN A 10 -4.14 5.32 -2.77
CA GLN A 10 -3.48 5.10 -1.48
C GLN A 10 -2.45 3.95 -1.54
N ILE A 11 -2.76 2.86 -2.23
CA ILE A 11 -1.84 1.74 -2.45
C ILE A 11 -0.57 2.22 -3.16
N GLU A 12 -0.70 3.01 -4.23
CA GLU A 12 0.47 3.49 -4.96
C GLU A 12 1.31 4.48 -4.14
N GLN A 13 0.69 5.35 -3.34
CA GLN A 13 1.42 6.23 -2.43
C GLN A 13 2.24 5.45 -1.38
N LEU A 14 1.65 4.42 -0.77
CA LEU A 14 2.33 3.56 0.20
C LEU A 14 3.45 2.73 -0.46
N ARG A 15 3.22 2.22 -1.66
CA ARG A 15 4.23 1.50 -2.45
C ARG A 15 5.45 2.39 -2.74
N LEU A 16 5.23 3.63 -3.21
CA LEU A 16 6.32 4.58 -3.46
C LEU A 16 7.06 4.92 -2.16
N ARG A 17 6.34 5.12 -1.06
CA ARG A 17 6.95 5.40 0.24
C ARG A 17 7.82 4.24 0.75
N MET A 18 7.35 3.00 0.58
CA MET A 18 8.12 1.80 0.91
C MET A 18 9.42 1.72 0.11
N TYR A 19 9.37 1.98 -1.20
CA TYR A 19 10.58 2.01 -2.03
C TYR A 19 11.55 3.11 -1.60
N GLN A 20 11.07 4.32 -1.28
CA GLN A 20 11.93 5.39 -0.79
C GLN A 20 12.66 5.00 0.50
N ILE A 21 11.94 4.40 1.46
CA ILE A 21 12.55 3.94 2.71
C ILE A 21 13.58 2.84 2.45
N TYR A 22 13.27 1.88 1.56
CA TYR A 22 14.20 0.81 1.20
C TYR A 22 15.49 1.33 0.55
N GLU A 23 15.36 2.29 -0.38
CA GLU A 23 16.51 2.92 -1.06
C GLU A 23 17.37 3.75 -0.09
N GLU A 24 16.75 4.39 0.90
CA GLU A 24 17.46 5.13 1.95
C GLU A 24 18.18 4.19 2.93
N ASN A 25 17.46 3.21 3.47
CA ASN A 25 17.98 2.21 4.40
C ASN A 25 17.08 0.94 4.42
N PRO A 26 17.55 -0.20 3.91
CA PRO A 26 16.77 -1.43 3.89
C PRO A 26 16.58 -2.09 5.27
N GLU A 27 17.34 -1.67 6.28
CA GLU A 27 17.21 -2.16 7.68
C GLU A 27 16.37 -1.21 8.54
N ASP A 28 15.73 -0.20 7.95
CA ASP A 28 14.90 0.75 8.68
C ASP A 28 13.61 0.09 9.18
N ASP A 29 13.32 0.16 10.47
CA ASP A 29 12.08 -0.38 11.06
C ASP A 29 10.81 0.21 10.43
N ARG A 30 10.88 1.43 9.87
CA ARG A 30 9.78 2.05 9.12
C ARG A 30 9.43 1.28 7.86
N LEU A 31 10.37 0.52 7.29
CA LEU A 31 10.13 -0.34 6.13
C LEU A 31 9.17 -1.48 6.48
N LEU A 32 9.32 -2.06 7.67
CA LEU A 32 8.40 -3.09 8.15
C LEU A 32 7.00 -2.50 8.35
N GLN A 33 6.90 -1.35 9.00
CA GLN A 33 5.60 -0.71 9.24
C GLN A 33 4.87 -0.38 7.92
N VAL A 34 5.56 0.26 6.97
CA VAL A 34 4.95 0.64 5.70
C VAL A 34 4.56 -0.57 4.85
N SER A 35 5.30 -1.69 4.95
CA SER A 35 4.93 -2.95 4.28
C SER A 35 3.64 -3.55 4.85
N GLN A 36 3.45 -3.48 6.17
CA GLN A 36 2.23 -3.97 6.84
C GLN A 36 1.02 -3.11 6.48
N ASP A 37 1.20 -1.79 6.44
CA ASP A 37 0.13 -0.85 6.05
C ASP A 37 -0.29 -1.07 4.59
N LEU A 38 0.70 -1.32 3.70
CA LEU A 38 0.44 -1.66 2.29
C LEU A 38 -0.33 -2.98 2.17
N ASP A 39 0.03 -4.01 2.94
CA ASP A 39 -0.67 -5.29 2.96
C ASP A 39 -2.14 -5.15 3.40
N VAL A 40 -2.44 -4.28 4.37
CA VAL A 40 -3.83 -4.00 4.79
C VAL A 40 -4.64 -3.46 3.61
N LEU A 41 -4.11 -2.45 2.90
CA LEU A 41 -4.82 -1.86 1.76
C LEU A 41 -4.99 -2.82 0.59
N LEU A 42 -3.96 -3.64 0.29
CA LEU A 42 -4.05 -4.66 -0.75
C LEU A 42 -5.12 -5.71 -0.42
N ASN A 43 -5.22 -6.11 0.84
CA ASN A 43 -6.26 -7.03 1.30
C ASN A 43 -7.66 -6.40 1.21
N GLU A 44 -7.82 -5.12 1.56
CA GLU A 44 -9.07 -4.40 1.37
C GLU A 44 -9.46 -4.28 -0.11
N PHE A 45 -8.48 -4.03 -0.98
CA PHE A 45 -8.70 -3.92 -2.42
C PHE A 45 -9.11 -5.27 -3.02
N SER A 46 -8.45 -6.35 -2.60
CA SER A 46 -8.80 -7.72 -2.99
C SER A 46 -10.22 -8.09 -2.59
N LYS A 47 -10.65 -7.71 -1.38
CA LYS A 47 -12.04 -7.92 -0.90
C LYS A 47 -13.08 -7.16 -1.72
N LYS A 48 -12.69 -6.08 -2.40
CA LYS A 48 -13.53 -5.33 -3.34
C LYS A 48 -13.51 -5.91 -4.78
N GLY A 49 -13.10 -7.18 -4.93
CA GLY A 49 -13.20 -7.98 -6.15
C GLY A 49 -14.62 -8.01 -6.74
N PRO A 50 -14.76 -8.41 -8.02
CA PRO A 50 -15.75 -7.86 -8.95
C PRO A 50 -17.18 -7.91 -8.41
N THR A 51 -17.90 -6.78 -8.49
CA THR A 51 -19.36 -6.80 -8.60
C THR A 51 -19.68 -7.67 -9.82
N THR A 52 -20.11 -8.91 -9.58
CA THR A 52 -20.74 -9.79 -10.58
C THR A 52 -21.84 -9.07 -11.34
#